data_AF-A0A7C9ANA8-F1
#
_entry.id   AF-A0A7C9ANA8-F1
#
_cell.length_a   1.000
_cell.length_b   1.000
_cell.length_c   1.000
_cell.angle_alpha   90.00
_cell.angle_beta   90.00
_cell.angle_gamma   90.00
#
_symmetry.space_group_name_H-M   'P 1'
#
loop_
_entity.id
_entity.type
_entity.pdbx_description
1 polymer ?
#
loop_
_entity_poly.entity_id
_entity_poly.type
_entity_poly.pdbx_seq_one_letter_code
_entity_poly.pdbx_strand_id
1 'polypeptide(L)'
;SDMASKFLLEYFILHTYFLLDATFPSFLKTYVGRLLNKEANTFSSRLLKDREPIIRFIDYERLKLESPEIFGRSFHLKILKESLLRTIADIDSTFSQDAFKYNLNSGSTATVVLIVDGQILVTNLGDSKALLCSEQYLSREDAKATALRIYHQKRRDGTILRFKDCESCKMAASKGLAHLVLKELTRDHRPDRDDEKSRVEKAGGHVLEWSGVPRVNGQLAVSRAIGDVSLKSYGVISAPEVTDWQPLDINDSYLVAASDGVF
;
A
#
# COMPACT_ATOMS: atom_id res chain seq x y z
N SER A 1 13.47 -4.23 -6.47
CA SER A 1 12.01 -4.42 -6.54
C SER A 1 11.63 -5.88 -6.31
N ASP A 2 12.02 -6.83 -7.16
CA ASP A 2 11.62 -8.26 -7.04
C ASP A 2 11.91 -8.93 -5.69
N MET A 3 13.05 -8.60 -5.08
CA MET A 3 13.42 -9.12 -3.78
C MET A 3 12.44 -8.62 -2.68
N ALA A 4 12.09 -7.33 -2.71
CA ALA A 4 11.19 -6.73 -1.74
C ALA A 4 9.76 -7.27 -1.89
N SER A 5 9.28 -7.46 -3.12
CA SER A 5 7.94 -8.01 -3.38
C SER A 5 7.82 -9.48 -2.99
N LYS A 6 8.85 -10.30 -3.25
CA LYS A 6 8.88 -11.71 -2.83
C LYS A 6 8.89 -11.85 -1.31
N PHE A 7 9.77 -11.12 -0.62
CA PHE A 7 9.86 -11.18 0.84
C PHE A 7 8.63 -10.57 1.53
N LEU A 8 7.94 -9.61 0.91
CA LEU A 8 6.72 -9.02 1.44
C LEU A 8 5.68 -10.09 1.78
N LEU A 9 5.35 -10.98 0.84
CA LEU A 9 4.35 -12.00 1.08
C LEU A 9 4.82 -13.05 2.09
N GLU A 10 6.07 -13.50 1.98
CA GLU A 10 6.65 -14.52 2.86
C GLU A 10 6.68 -14.05 4.32
N TYR A 11 7.22 -12.87 4.58
CA TYR A 11 7.28 -12.30 5.94
C TYR A 11 5.91 -11.89 6.46
N PHE A 12 5.01 -11.41 5.59
CA PHE A 12 3.63 -11.11 6.00
C PHE A 12 2.89 -12.35 6.50
N ILE A 13 2.95 -13.46 5.76
CA ILE A 13 2.36 -14.74 6.19
C ILE A 13 3.03 -15.22 7.48
N LEU A 14 4.35 -15.09 7.59
CA LEU A 14 5.09 -15.50 8.77
C LEU A 14 4.67 -14.69 10.02
N HIS A 15 4.57 -13.36 9.93
CA HIS A 15 4.16 -12.53 11.05
C HIS A 15 2.69 -12.68 11.42
N THR A 16 1.79 -12.89 10.44
CA THR A 16 0.39 -13.20 10.74
C THR A 16 0.28 -14.51 11.52
N TYR A 17 1.02 -15.54 11.10
CA TYR A 17 1.07 -16.81 11.83
C TYR A 17 1.63 -16.65 13.24
N PHE A 18 2.78 -15.99 13.40
CA PHE A 18 3.38 -15.77 14.73
C PHE A 18 2.48 -14.98 15.67
N LEU A 19 1.80 -13.96 15.17
CA LEU A 19 0.88 -13.17 15.99
C LEU A 19 -0.37 -13.98 16.36
N LEU A 20 -0.89 -14.80 15.45
CA LEU A 20 -1.98 -15.72 15.76
C LEU A 20 -1.57 -16.79 16.80
N ASP A 21 -0.34 -17.31 16.71
CA ASP A 21 0.19 -18.30 17.67
C ASP A 21 0.45 -17.71 19.04
N ALA A 22 1.08 -16.54 19.10
CA ALA A 22 1.34 -15.83 20.35
C ALA A 22 0.04 -15.45 21.08
N THR A 23 -1.02 -15.15 20.32
CA THR A 23 -2.31 -14.77 20.89
C THR A 23 -3.19 -15.98 21.19
N PHE A 24 -3.06 -17.09 20.44
CA PHE A 24 -3.86 -18.31 20.63
C PHE A 24 -3.05 -19.61 20.45
N PRO A 25 -2.22 -20.00 21.43
CA PRO A 25 -1.41 -21.23 21.35
C PRO A 25 -2.24 -22.52 21.26
N SER A 26 -3.49 -22.49 21.73
CA SER A 26 -4.42 -23.64 21.69
C SER A 26 -5.09 -23.83 20.34
N PHE A 27 -5.35 -22.74 19.60
CA PHE A 27 -6.02 -22.76 18.31
C PHE A 27 -5.15 -23.40 17.23
N LEU A 28 -3.84 -23.10 17.25
CA LEU A 28 -2.88 -23.70 16.34
C LEU A 28 -2.49 -25.13 16.71
N LYS A 29 -2.54 -25.54 17.98
CA LYS A 29 -2.37 -26.97 18.33
C LYS A 29 -3.42 -27.86 17.67
N THR A 30 -4.66 -27.39 17.54
CA THR A 30 -5.74 -28.12 16.84
C THR A 30 -5.57 -28.08 15.31
N TYR A 31 -5.10 -26.96 14.75
CA TYR A 31 -4.83 -26.82 13.31
C TYR A 31 -3.62 -27.65 12.87
N VAL A 32 -2.50 -27.55 13.61
CA VAL A 32 -1.29 -28.37 13.47
C VAL A 32 -1.62 -29.85 13.70
N GLY A 33 -2.49 -30.18 14.67
CA GLY A 33 -2.99 -31.55 14.87
C GLY A 33 -3.84 -32.09 13.70
N ARG A 34 -4.63 -31.25 13.02
CA ARG A 34 -5.37 -31.63 11.80
C ARG A 34 -4.47 -31.72 10.56
N LEU A 35 -3.41 -30.90 10.49
CA LEU A 35 -2.42 -30.93 9.40
C LEU A 35 -1.45 -32.12 9.54
N LEU A 36 -1.00 -32.44 10.76
CA LEU A 36 -0.10 -33.57 11.04
C LEU A 36 -0.75 -34.94 10.94
N ASN A 37 -2.08 -35.03 11.03
CA ASN A 37 -2.79 -36.31 10.84
C ASN A 37 -2.80 -36.78 9.37
N LYS A 38 -2.26 -36.01 8.43
CA LYS A 38 -2.17 -36.40 7.01
C LYS A 38 -0.77 -36.55 6.43
N GLU A 39 0.29 -36.31 7.18
CA GLU A 39 1.66 -36.65 6.76
C GLU A 39 2.59 -36.60 7.99
N ALA A 40 2.55 -37.67 8.77
CA ALA A 40 3.54 -37.88 9.82
C ALA A 40 4.90 -38.20 9.18
N ASN A 41 5.94 -37.57 9.74
CA ASN A 41 7.37 -37.74 9.44
C ASN A 41 7.94 -36.93 8.27
N THR A 42 8.15 -35.61 8.46
CA THR A 42 9.39 -34.85 8.06
C THR A 42 9.26 -33.31 8.20
N PHE A 43 8.42 -32.77 9.09
CA PHE A 43 8.13 -31.32 9.07
C PHE A 43 9.15 -30.43 9.80
N SER A 44 9.82 -30.94 10.85
CA SER A 44 10.72 -30.09 11.65
C SER A 44 12.11 -29.86 11.04
N SER A 45 12.52 -30.67 10.05
CA SER A 45 13.87 -30.58 9.46
C SER A 45 13.94 -29.92 8.08
N ARG A 46 12.81 -29.64 7.42
CA ARG A 46 12.78 -29.00 6.09
C ARG A 46 12.63 -27.48 6.09
N LEU A 47 12.27 -26.86 7.22
CA LEU A 47 12.08 -25.40 7.31
C LEU A 47 13.36 -24.58 7.02
N LEU A 48 14.53 -25.23 6.98
CA LEU A 48 15.83 -24.59 6.82
C LEU A 48 16.65 -25.03 5.59
N LYS A 49 16.14 -25.90 4.70
CA LYS A 49 17.00 -26.46 3.63
C LYS A 49 16.53 -26.40 2.18
N ASP A 50 15.24 -26.25 1.87
CA ASP A 50 14.83 -26.30 0.46
C ASP A 50 14.46 -24.92 -0.10
N ARG A 51 15.40 -24.38 -0.88
CA ARG A 51 15.17 -23.32 -1.86
C ARG A 51 14.34 -23.89 -3.03
N GLU A 52 13.02 -23.84 -2.96
CA GLU A 52 12.09 -23.80 -4.11
C GLU A 52 10.69 -23.40 -3.56
N PRO A 53 9.87 -22.66 -4.32
CA PRO A 53 8.76 -21.88 -3.76
C PRO A 53 7.58 -22.81 -3.42
N ILE A 54 7.25 -22.90 -2.12
CA ILE A 54 5.96 -23.39 -1.63
C ILE A 54 4.90 -22.30 -1.90
N ILE A 55 4.88 -21.78 -3.13
CA ILE A 55 3.91 -20.80 -3.65
C ILE A 55 3.07 -21.54 -4.68
N ARG A 56 2.38 -22.59 -4.24
CA ARG A 56 1.22 -23.13 -4.97
C ARG A 56 0.20 -23.57 -3.93
N PHE A 57 -0.89 -22.82 -3.86
CA PHE A 57 -2.14 -23.16 -3.18
C PHE A 57 -2.13 -23.19 -1.65
N ILE A 58 -1.79 -22.07 -1.01
CA ILE A 58 -2.66 -21.66 0.11
C ILE A 58 -3.74 -20.79 -0.52
N ASP A 59 -4.74 -21.46 -1.11
CA ASP A 59 -6.02 -20.83 -1.42
C ASP A 59 -6.48 -20.10 -0.17
N TYR A 60 -6.68 -18.80 -0.27
CA TYR A 60 -7.35 -18.01 0.77
C TYR A 60 -8.74 -18.59 1.08
N GLU A 61 -9.34 -19.35 0.15
CA GLU A 61 -10.57 -20.12 0.39
C GLU A 61 -10.41 -21.25 1.43
N ARG A 62 -9.22 -21.84 1.61
CA ARG A 62 -8.94 -22.81 2.70
C ARG A 62 -8.65 -22.15 4.04
N LEU A 63 -8.36 -20.84 4.04
CA LEU A 63 -8.38 -19.98 5.22
C LEU A 63 -9.78 -19.43 5.51
N LYS A 64 -10.85 -20.09 5.04
CA LYS A 64 -12.08 -20.20 5.83
C LYS A 64 -11.76 -20.96 7.13
N LEU A 65 -11.00 -20.29 7.99
CA LEU A 65 -11.12 -20.45 9.41
C LEU A 65 -12.62 -20.20 9.67
N GLU A 66 -13.38 -21.27 9.88
CA GLU A 66 -14.57 -21.16 10.71
C GLU A 66 -14.06 -20.74 12.09
N SER A 67 -13.76 -19.46 12.23
CA SER A 67 -13.42 -18.85 13.50
C SER A 67 -14.68 -19.03 14.36
N PRO A 68 -14.60 -19.70 15.53
CA PRO A 68 -15.72 -19.66 16.45
C PRO A 68 -16.07 -18.19 16.68
N GLU A 69 -17.36 -17.87 16.72
CA GLU A 69 -17.99 -16.53 16.77
C GLU A 69 -17.50 -15.60 17.92
N ILE A 70 -16.45 -16.02 18.63
CA ILE A 70 -15.77 -15.38 19.76
C ILE A 70 -14.71 -14.37 19.28
N PHE A 71 -14.21 -14.48 18.05
CA PHE A 71 -13.21 -13.54 17.55
C PHE A 71 -13.86 -12.30 16.94
N GLY A 72 -13.78 -11.17 17.65
CA GLY A 72 -14.25 -9.90 17.11
C GLY A 72 -13.47 -9.53 15.84
N ARG A 73 -14.16 -9.22 14.74
CA ARG A 73 -13.60 -8.74 13.46
C ARG A 73 -12.49 -7.68 13.62
N SER A 74 -12.64 -6.79 14.59
CA SER A 74 -11.64 -5.76 14.96
C SER A 74 -10.26 -6.34 15.30
N PHE A 75 -10.23 -7.50 15.96
CA PHE A 75 -8.99 -8.15 16.40
C PHE A 75 -8.20 -8.73 15.22
N HIS A 76 -8.86 -9.39 14.26
CA HIS A 76 -8.22 -9.91 13.05
C HIS A 76 -7.58 -8.79 12.22
N LEU A 77 -8.31 -7.69 12.03
CA LEU A 77 -7.84 -6.50 11.31
C LEU A 77 -6.63 -5.85 12.00
N LYS A 78 -6.60 -5.87 13.34
CA LYS A 78 -5.45 -5.39 14.12
C LYS A 78 -4.22 -6.28 13.93
N ILE A 79 -4.38 -7.60 13.93
CA ILE A 79 -3.28 -8.53 13.65
C ILE A 79 -2.71 -8.24 12.27
N LEU A 80 -3.54 -8.14 11.23
CA LEU A 80 -3.09 -7.90 9.86
C LEU A 80 -2.31 -6.57 9.72
N LYS A 81 -2.81 -5.49 10.36
CA LYS A 81 -2.11 -4.19 10.40
C LYS A 81 -0.74 -4.33 11.07
N GLU A 82 -0.69 -4.98 12.23
CA GLU A 82 0.56 -5.19 12.98
C GLU A 82 1.55 -6.08 12.22
N SER A 83 1.07 -7.16 11.59
CA SER A 83 1.87 -8.04 10.75
C SER A 83 2.52 -7.26 9.62
N LEU A 84 1.77 -6.40 8.93
CA LEU A 84 2.29 -5.59 7.82
C LEU A 84 3.40 -4.64 8.29
N LEU A 85 3.22 -3.96 9.43
CA LEU A 85 4.23 -3.08 9.99
C LEU A 85 5.54 -3.83 10.31
N ARG A 86 5.42 -5.01 10.92
CA ARG A 86 6.57 -5.88 11.22
C ARG A 86 7.26 -6.37 9.95
N THR A 87 6.47 -6.77 8.95
CA THR A 87 7.00 -7.17 7.65
C THR A 87 7.89 -6.09 7.04
N ILE A 88 7.42 -4.84 7.01
CA ILE A 88 8.19 -3.74 6.42
C ILE A 88 9.48 -3.49 7.21
N ALA A 89 9.40 -3.53 8.54
CA ALA A 89 10.58 -3.38 9.40
C ALA A 89 11.60 -4.51 9.17
N ASP A 90 11.15 -5.76 9.06
CA ASP A 90 12.01 -6.92 8.85
C ASP A 90 12.63 -6.91 7.45
N ILE A 91 11.87 -6.52 6.41
CA ILE A 91 12.42 -6.32 5.06
C ILE A 91 13.53 -5.27 5.08
N ASP A 92 13.30 -4.13 5.74
CA ASP A 92 14.28 -3.06 5.81
C ASP A 92 15.53 -3.47 6.60
N SER A 93 15.36 -4.24 7.68
CA SER A 93 16.47 -4.81 8.45
C SER A 93 17.31 -5.78 7.61
N THR A 94 16.67 -6.74 6.94
CA THR A 94 17.34 -7.69 6.04
C THR A 94 18.03 -6.95 4.89
N PHE A 95 17.35 -5.99 4.27
CA PHE A 95 17.92 -5.18 3.20
C PHE A 95 19.13 -4.36 3.68
N SER A 96 19.07 -3.79 4.89
CA SER A 96 20.18 -3.01 5.44
C SER A 96 21.41 -3.87 5.71
N GLN A 97 21.22 -5.12 6.16
CA GLN A 97 22.31 -6.08 6.36
C GLN A 97 22.96 -6.47 5.03
N ASP A 98 22.14 -6.78 4.02
CA ASP A 98 22.63 -7.12 2.68
C ASP A 98 23.31 -5.92 2.03
N ALA A 99 22.75 -4.72 2.18
CA ALA A 99 23.35 -3.48 1.66
C ALA A 99 24.72 -3.21 2.28
N PHE A 100 24.88 -3.45 3.59
CA PHE A 100 26.18 -3.34 4.25
C PHE A 100 27.17 -4.39 3.72
N LYS A 101 26.73 -5.64 3.59
CA LYS A 101 27.57 -6.77 3.14
C LYS A 101 28.03 -6.63 1.69
N TYR A 102 27.16 -6.14 0.82
CA TYR A 102 27.42 -6.04 -0.63
C TYR A 102 27.72 -4.61 -1.08
N ASN A 103 27.83 -3.67 -0.13
CA ASN A 103 28.11 -2.25 -0.37
C ASN A 103 27.11 -1.61 -1.37
N LEU A 104 25.83 -1.94 -1.21
CA LEU A 104 24.75 -1.46 -2.06
C LEU A 104 24.20 -0.13 -1.52
N ASN A 105 24.02 0.84 -2.40
CA ASN A 105 23.35 2.10 -2.08
C ASN A 105 22.07 2.21 -2.90
N SER A 106 21.09 1.40 -2.54
CA SER A 106 19.79 1.36 -3.21
C SER A 106 18.67 1.47 -2.20
N GLY A 107 17.54 1.98 -2.68
CA GLY A 107 16.31 2.08 -1.92
C GLY A 107 15.10 1.77 -2.78
N SER A 108 13.95 1.63 -2.12
CA SER A 108 12.67 1.44 -2.78
C SER A 108 11.57 2.14 -2.01
N THR A 109 10.67 2.77 -2.75
CA THR A 109 9.35 3.14 -2.25
C THR A 109 8.47 1.90 -2.17
N ALA A 110 7.42 1.98 -1.37
CA ALA A 110 6.44 0.92 -1.23
C ALA A 110 5.07 1.50 -0.89
N THR A 111 4.08 1.20 -1.72
CA THR A 111 2.67 1.43 -1.40
C THR A 111 1.97 0.08 -1.39
N VAL A 112 1.38 -0.27 -0.26
CA VAL A 112 0.70 -1.56 -0.04
C VAL A 112 -0.76 -1.29 0.30
N VAL A 113 -1.67 -1.97 -0.39
CA VAL A 113 -3.10 -1.90 -0.12
C VAL A 113 -3.58 -3.29 0.30
N LEU A 114 -4.19 -3.38 1.47
CA LEU A 114 -4.86 -4.58 1.96
C LEU A 114 -6.37 -4.39 1.89
N ILE A 115 -7.05 -5.36 1.28
CA ILE A 115 -8.52 -5.40 1.20
C ILE A 115 -8.98 -6.69 1.87
N VAL A 116 -9.73 -6.55 2.97
CA VAL A 116 -10.21 -7.69 3.78
C VAL A 116 -11.62 -7.38 4.26
N ASP A 117 -12.55 -8.31 4.04
CA ASP A 117 -13.97 -8.20 4.43
C ASP A 117 -14.65 -6.90 3.97
N GLY A 118 -14.34 -6.39 2.77
CA GLY A 118 -14.89 -5.12 2.29
C GLY A 118 -14.38 -3.89 3.05
N GLN A 119 -13.26 -4.02 3.78
CA GLN A 119 -12.51 -2.90 4.33
C GLN A 119 -11.18 -2.77 3.62
N ILE A 120 -10.68 -1.54 3.54
CA ILE A 120 -9.42 -1.18 2.93
C ILE A 120 -8.48 -0.57 3.97
N LEU A 121 -7.21 -0.97 3.91
CA LEU A 121 -6.10 -0.41 4.65
C LEU A 121 -4.98 -0.06 3.67
N VAL A 122 -4.45 1.16 3.75
CA VAL A 122 -3.37 1.60 2.88
C VAL A 122 -2.15 1.96 3.70
N THR A 123 -1.00 1.51 3.23
CA THR A 123 0.31 1.74 3.81
C THR A 123 1.18 2.39 2.75
N ASN A 124 1.70 3.58 3.04
CA ASN A 124 2.57 4.32 2.12
C ASN A 124 3.97 4.51 2.70
N LEU A 125 4.96 4.40 1.82
CA LEU A 125 6.36 4.68 2.11
C LEU A 125 7.00 5.25 0.84
N GLY A 126 7.29 6.55 0.85
CA GLY A 126 7.75 7.30 -0.32
C GLY A 126 6.65 8.13 -0.99
N ASP A 127 6.76 8.31 -2.29
CA ASP A 127 5.95 9.18 -3.17
C ASP A 127 5.05 8.42 -4.16
N SER A 128 5.02 7.08 -4.06
CA SER A 128 4.03 6.27 -4.76
C SER A 128 2.63 6.53 -4.17
N LYS A 129 1.61 6.46 -5.01
CA LYS A 129 0.25 6.87 -4.64
C LYS A 129 -0.76 5.76 -4.81
N ALA A 130 -1.77 5.75 -3.93
CA ALA A 130 -2.99 4.98 -4.09
C ALA A 130 -4.23 5.88 -4.11
N LEU A 131 -5.12 5.63 -5.07
CA LEU A 131 -6.34 6.38 -5.35
C LEU A 131 -7.53 5.44 -5.41
N LEU A 132 -8.62 5.81 -4.75
CA LEU A 132 -9.91 5.13 -4.83
C LEU A 132 -10.84 5.93 -5.72
N CYS A 133 -11.43 5.28 -6.71
CA CYS A 133 -12.38 5.88 -7.63
C CYS A 133 -13.77 5.34 -7.33
N SER A 134 -14.69 6.24 -7.00
CA SER A 134 -16.09 5.92 -6.75
C SER A 134 -16.97 6.47 -7.87
N GLU A 135 -17.92 5.68 -8.35
CA GLU A 135 -18.92 6.13 -9.32
C GLU A 135 -20.03 6.90 -8.61
N GLN A 136 -20.21 8.16 -8.99
CA GLN A 136 -21.35 8.96 -8.53
C GLN A 136 -22.31 9.23 -9.69
N TYR A 137 -23.57 8.89 -9.48
CA TYR A 137 -24.65 9.15 -10.42
C TYR A 137 -25.24 10.54 -10.12
N LEU A 138 -24.90 11.52 -10.97
CA LEU A 138 -25.49 12.85 -10.87
C LEU A 138 -26.92 12.84 -11.41
N SER A 139 -27.80 13.61 -10.74
CA SER A 139 -29.05 14.06 -11.33
C SER A 139 -28.80 14.72 -12.69
N ARG A 140 -29.79 14.65 -13.60
CA ARG A 140 -29.72 15.29 -14.92
C ARG A 140 -29.48 16.80 -14.82
N GLU A 141 -29.89 17.45 -13.74
CA GLU A 141 -29.61 18.87 -13.47
C GLU A 141 -28.15 19.11 -13.06
N ASP A 142 -27.62 18.29 -12.15
CA ASP A 142 -26.25 18.43 -11.65
C ASP A 142 -25.20 18.07 -12.70
N ALA A 143 -25.50 17.11 -13.58
CA ALA A 143 -24.65 16.79 -14.72
C ALA A 143 -24.52 17.98 -15.69
N LYS A 144 -25.61 18.73 -15.92
CA LYS A 144 -25.59 19.97 -16.73
C LYS A 144 -24.77 21.06 -16.05
N ALA A 145 -24.93 21.24 -14.74
CA ALA A 145 -24.18 22.23 -13.97
C ALA A 145 -22.67 21.93 -13.96
N THR A 146 -22.29 20.66 -13.79
CA THR A 146 -20.88 20.22 -13.81
C THR A 146 -20.26 20.37 -15.20
N ALA A 147 -20.96 19.99 -16.27
CA ALA A 147 -20.49 20.21 -17.64
C ALA A 147 -20.27 21.71 -17.95
N LEU A 148 -21.16 22.58 -17.48
CA LEU A 148 -21.01 24.02 -17.60
C LEU A 148 -19.80 24.55 -16.79
N ARG A 149 -19.57 24.04 -15.58
CA ARG A 149 -18.38 24.38 -14.76
C ARG A 149 -17.08 23.98 -15.46
N ILE A 150 -16.99 22.75 -15.97
CA ILE A 150 -15.82 22.26 -16.72
C ILE A 150 -15.59 23.10 -17.98
N TYR A 151 -16.65 23.44 -18.72
CA TYR A 151 -16.56 24.32 -19.89
C TYR A 151 -16.01 25.71 -19.53
N HIS A 152 -16.51 26.32 -18.45
CA HIS A 152 -16.04 27.63 -18.00
C HIS A 152 -14.60 27.60 -17.46
N GLN A 153 -14.21 26.52 -16.78
CA GLN A 153 -12.85 26.36 -16.27
C GLN A 153 -11.83 26.19 -17.39
N LYS A 154 -12.11 25.32 -18.37
CA LYS A 154 -11.24 25.12 -19.54
C LYS A 154 -11.14 26.34 -20.47
N ARG A 155 -12.16 27.21 -20.45
CA ARG A 155 -12.12 28.51 -21.14
C ARG A 155 -11.19 29.51 -20.44
N ARG A 156 -11.00 29.40 -19.13
CA ARG A 156 -9.98 30.17 -18.39
C ARG A 156 -8.57 29.63 -18.65
N ASP A 157 -8.44 28.32 -18.87
CA ASP A 157 -7.16 27.65 -19.18
C ASP A 157 -6.73 27.73 -20.66
N GLY A 158 -7.42 28.52 -21.49
CA GLY A 158 -6.99 28.86 -22.86
C GLY A 158 -6.99 27.73 -23.89
N THR A 159 -7.52 26.55 -23.57
CA THR A 159 -7.51 25.39 -24.50
C THR A 159 -8.77 25.40 -25.37
N ILE A 160 -8.63 25.71 -26.67
CA ILE A 160 -9.74 25.76 -27.64
C ILE A 160 -10.10 24.34 -28.10
N LEU A 161 -11.31 23.88 -27.77
CA LEU A 161 -11.87 22.63 -28.30
C LEU A 161 -12.66 22.93 -29.59
N ARG A 162 -12.32 22.25 -30.69
CA ARG A 162 -13.14 22.25 -31.91
C ARG A 162 -14.44 21.51 -31.60
N PHE A 163 -15.57 22.09 -32.02
CA PHE A 163 -16.95 21.66 -31.78
C PHE A 163 -17.33 20.26 -32.35
N LYS A 164 -16.36 19.45 -32.79
CA LYS A 164 -16.58 18.16 -33.49
C LYS A 164 -16.32 16.90 -32.67
N ASP A 165 -15.81 17.01 -31.44
CA ASP A 165 -15.62 15.83 -30.57
C ASP A 165 -16.84 15.53 -29.67
N CYS A 166 -17.94 16.26 -29.88
CA CYS A 166 -19.24 16.09 -29.22
C CYS A 166 -20.09 14.96 -29.85
N GLU A 167 -19.47 13.87 -30.30
CA GLU A 167 -20.17 12.59 -30.48
C GLU A 167 -20.05 11.69 -29.25
N SER A 168 -18.99 11.86 -28.46
CA SER A 168 -18.82 11.17 -27.17
C SER A 168 -19.86 11.58 -26.11
N CYS A 169 -20.45 12.78 -26.22
CA CYS A 169 -21.50 13.25 -25.31
C CYS A 169 -22.92 12.77 -25.67
N LYS A 170 -23.15 12.19 -26.86
CA LYS A 170 -24.51 11.76 -27.27
C LYS A 170 -24.92 10.40 -26.73
N MET A 171 -23.97 9.55 -26.34
CA MET A 171 -24.27 8.25 -25.72
C MET A 171 -24.51 8.33 -24.19
N ALA A 172 -24.18 9.46 -23.56
CA ALA A 172 -24.42 9.70 -22.13
C ALA A 172 -25.84 10.21 -21.80
N ALA A 173 -26.74 10.26 -22.79
CA ALA A 173 -28.07 10.85 -22.63
C ALA A 173 -29.20 9.83 -22.40
N SER A 174 -28.91 8.52 -22.38
CA SER A 174 -29.91 7.46 -22.11
C SER A 174 -29.72 6.76 -20.75
N LYS A 175 -28.54 6.89 -20.13
CA LYS A 175 -28.25 6.52 -18.74
C LYS A 175 -27.43 7.67 -18.15
N GLY A 176 -27.78 8.16 -16.96
CA GLY A 176 -27.18 9.35 -16.36
C GLY A 176 -25.65 9.36 -16.44
N LEU A 177 -25.06 10.55 -16.53
CA LEU A 177 -23.61 10.73 -16.62
C LEU A 177 -22.97 10.25 -15.30
N ALA A 178 -22.39 9.04 -15.31
CA ALA A 178 -21.57 8.56 -14.20
C ALA A 178 -20.31 9.42 -14.13
N HIS A 179 -20.10 10.11 -13.02
CA HIS A 179 -18.90 10.89 -12.75
C HIS A 179 -18.05 10.12 -11.75
N LEU A 180 -16.78 9.88 -12.08
CA LEU A 180 -15.83 9.25 -11.17
C LEU A 180 -15.31 10.30 -10.19
N VAL A 181 -15.56 10.09 -8.90
CA VAL A 181 -14.94 10.87 -7.82
C VAL A 181 -13.71 10.14 -7.34
N LEU A 182 -12.60 10.87 -7.25
CA LEU A 182 -11.30 10.33 -6.92
C LEU A 182 -10.94 10.74 -5.49
N LYS A 183 -10.63 9.76 -4.66
CA LYS A 183 -10.21 9.93 -3.27
C LYS A 183 -8.78 9.43 -3.13
N GLU A 184 -7.87 10.33 -2.78
CA GLU A 184 -6.48 9.96 -2.48
C GLU A 184 -6.41 9.24 -1.13
N LEU A 185 -5.79 8.06 -1.12
CA LEU A 185 -5.64 7.22 0.07
C LEU A 185 -4.27 7.36 0.74
N THR A 186 -3.32 8.01 0.06
CA THR A 186 -1.93 8.15 0.50
C THR A 186 -1.52 9.62 0.57
N ARG A 187 -0.46 9.92 1.33
CA ARG A 187 0.20 11.22 1.29
C ARG A 187 1.65 11.03 0.92
N ASP A 188 2.15 11.84 0.00
CA ASP A 188 3.54 11.76 -0.43
C ASP A 188 4.46 12.09 0.74
N HIS A 189 5.54 11.31 0.86
CA HIS A 189 6.63 11.58 1.78
C HIS A 189 7.69 12.43 1.11
N ARG A 190 7.33 13.69 0.80
CA ARG A 190 8.25 14.66 0.21
C ARG A 190 9.12 15.30 1.29
N PRO A 191 10.42 15.53 1.04
CA PRO A 191 11.32 16.15 2.01
C PRO A 191 10.92 17.56 2.46
N ASP A 192 10.15 18.31 1.67
CA ASP A 192 9.67 19.65 1.99
C ASP A 192 8.39 19.66 2.85
N ARG A 193 7.74 18.51 3.07
CA ARG A 193 6.58 18.38 3.96
C ARG A 193 7.00 18.74 5.39
N ASP A 194 6.25 19.62 6.07
CA ASP A 194 6.70 20.24 7.34
C ASP A 194 7.14 19.23 8.42
N ASP A 195 6.40 18.15 8.59
CA ASP A 195 6.71 17.07 9.55
C ASP A 195 7.96 16.28 9.13
N GLU A 196 8.10 15.97 7.85
CA GLU A 196 9.24 15.26 7.28
C GLU A 196 10.51 16.10 7.30
N LYS A 197 10.42 17.37 6.89
CA LYS A 197 11.51 18.34 6.95
C LYS A 197 12.01 18.52 8.38
N SER A 198 11.10 18.71 9.33
CA SER A 198 11.45 18.82 10.75
C SER A 198 12.19 17.58 11.25
N ARG A 199 11.76 16.39 10.81
CA ARG A 199 12.39 15.12 11.19
C ARG A 199 13.79 14.96 10.60
N VAL A 200 13.97 15.31 9.32
CA VAL A 200 15.28 15.30 8.63
C VAL A 200 16.25 16.27 9.30
N GLU A 201 15.81 17.52 9.55
CA GLU A 201 16.65 18.55 10.17
C GLU A 201 17.04 18.20 11.62
N LYS A 202 16.11 17.63 12.41
CA LYS A 202 16.41 17.14 13.77
C LYS A 202 17.42 16.00 13.80
N ALA A 203 17.47 15.19 12.74
CA ALA A 203 18.45 14.12 12.60
C ALA A 203 19.81 14.61 12.05
N GLY A 204 19.97 15.91 11.78
CA GLY A 204 21.19 16.49 11.22
C GLY A 204 21.29 16.41 9.69
N GLY A 205 20.19 16.04 9.01
CA GLY A 205 20.07 16.18 7.56
C GLY A 205 19.63 17.59 7.14
N HIS A 206 19.70 17.87 5.85
CA HIS A 206 19.25 19.11 5.24
C HIS A 206 18.32 18.82 4.08
N VAL A 207 17.28 19.65 3.91
CA VAL A 207 16.43 19.60 2.72
C VAL A 207 16.90 20.67 1.76
N LEU A 208 17.51 20.24 0.66
CA LEU A 208 18.07 21.11 -0.36
C LEU A 208 17.25 20.98 -1.65
N GLU A 209 16.90 22.11 -2.24
CA GLU A 209 16.21 22.13 -3.52
C GLU A 209 17.22 22.01 -4.66
N TRP A 210 17.05 20.99 -5.50
CA TRP A 210 17.86 20.78 -6.70
C TRP A 210 16.95 20.71 -7.91
N SER A 211 17.13 21.64 -8.86
CA SER A 211 16.30 21.74 -10.07
C SER A 211 14.79 21.83 -9.78
N GLY A 212 14.39 22.55 -8.73
CA GLY A 212 12.98 22.69 -8.34
C GLY A 212 12.42 21.52 -7.52
N VAL A 213 13.24 20.51 -7.21
CA VAL A 213 12.80 19.32 -6.46
C VAL A 213 13.52 19.27 -5.10
N PRO A 214 12.79 19.22 -3.98
CA PRO A 214 13.38 19.11 -2.65
C PRO A 214 13.98 17.72 -2.45
N ARG A 215 15.21 17.66 -1.94
CA ARG A 215 15.97 16.43 -1.71
C ARG A 215 16.64 16.42 -0.34
N VAL A 216 16.63 15.26 0.32
CA VAL A 216 17.42 15.02 1.54
C VAL A 216 18.90 15.01 1.18
N ASN A 217 19.66 15.92 1.80
CA ASN A 217 21.07 16.21 1.54
C ASN A 217 21.39 16.40 0.04
N GLY A 218 20.44 16.90 -0.75
CA GLY A 218 20.58 17.05 -2.20
C GLY A 218 20.56 15.75 -3.00
N GLN A 219 20.32 14.60 -2.36
CA GLN A 219 20.43 13.27 -3.00
C GLN A 219 19.06 12.64 -3.26
N LEU A 220 18.28 12.39 -2.20
CA LEU A 220 17.04 11.60 -2.28
C LEU A 220 15.79 12.48 -2.30
N ALA A 221 14.92 12.29 -3.29
CA ALA A 221 13.70 13.10 -3.49
C ALA A 221 12.51 12.67 -2.60
N VAL A 222 12.70 11.63 -1.77
CA VAL A 222 11.73 11.15 -0.78
C VAL A 222 12.34 11.17 0.61
N SER A 223 11.53 11.35 1.64
CA SER A 223 11.96 11.35 3.04
C SER A 223 11.81 9.99 3.73
N ARG A 224 11.10 9.05 3.09
CA ARG A 224 10.87 7.69 3.59
C ARG A 224 11.05 6.66 2.49
N ALA A 225 11.78 5.59 2.79
CA ALA A 225 12.07 4.49 1.87
C ALA A 225 12.55 3.24 2.63
N ILE A 226 12.39 2.07 2.02
CA ILE A 226 13.11 0.85 2.41
C ILE A 226 14.51 0.95 1.83
N GLY A 227 15.54 0.60 2.62
CA GLY A 227 16.93 0.75 2.21
C GLY A 227 17.42 2.18 2.42
N ASP A 228 18.14 2.72 1.42
CA ASP A 228 18.80 4.04 1.50
C ASP A 228 19.61 4.21 2.79
N VAL A 229 20.37 3.16 3.16
CA VAL A 229 21.04 3.02 4.46
C VAL A 229 21.94 4.21 4.77
N SER A 230 22.60 4.76 3.74
CA SER A 230 23.48 5.93 3.85
C SER A 230 22.76 7.20 4.31
N LEU A 231 21.45 7.29 4.08
CA LEU A 231 20.62 8.44 4.43
C LEU A 231 19.79 8.23 5.70
N LYS A 232 19.77 7.03 6.27
CA LYS A 232 19.03 6.75 7.52
C LYS A 232 19.52 7.59 8.69
N SER A 233 20.83 7.84 8.78
CA SER A 233 21.43 8.72 9.80
C SER A 233 21.02 10.19 9.68
N TYR A 234 20.50 10.60 8.52
CA TYR A 234 20.06 11.97 8.24
C TYR A 234 18.54 12.11 8.26
N GLY A 235 17.85 11.15 8.88
CA GLY A 235 16.39 11.19 8.99
C GLY A 235 15.68 10.69 7.75
N VAL A 236 16.20 9.71 7.01
CA VAL A 236 15.38 8.84 6.15
C VAL A 236 14.93 7.63 6.96
N ILE A 237 13.65 7.27 6.92
CA ILE A 237 13.10 6.14 7.70
C ILE A 237 12.30 5.19 6.83
N SER A 238 12.23 3.94 7.26
CA SER A 238 11.41 2.87 6.68
C SER A 238 10.04 2.73 7.35
N ALA A 239 9.72 3.60 8.33
CA ALA A 239 8.43 3.57 9.01
C ALA A 239 7.32 4.14 8.10
N PRO A 240 6.35 3.33 7.68
CA PRO A 240 5.33 3.78 6.75
C PRO A 240 4.25 4.62 7.43
N GLU A 241 3.52 5.41 6.64
CA GLU A 241 2.27 6.02 7.05
C GLU A 241 1.13 5.06 6.72
N VAL A 242 0.35 4.65 7.73
CA VAL A 242 -0.70 3.64 7.60
C VAL A 242 -2.03 4.26 7.95
N THR A 243 -3.01 4.14 7.07
CA THR A 243 -4.38 4.58 7.36
C THR A 243 -5.02 3.69 8.43
N ASP A 244 -6.17 4.09 8.95
CA ASP A 244 -7.03 3.12 9.63
C ASP A 244 -7.85 2.32 8.61
N TRP A 245 -8.42 1.22 9.06
CA TRP A 245 -9.33 0.41 8.25
C TRP A 245 -10.58 1.24 7.92
N GLN A 246 -10.87 1.39 6.64
CA GLN A 246 -12.03 2.11 6.14
C GLN A 246 -12.98 1.14 5.43
N PRO A 247 -14.31 1.24 5.63
CA PRO A 247 -15.25 0.47 4.83
C PRO A 247 -15.21 0.94 3.37
N LEU A 248 -15.28 -0.01 2.44
CA LEU A 248 -15.51 0.27 1.03
C LEU A 248 -17.01 0.46 0.79
N ASP A 249 -17.35 1.46 0.00
CA ASP A 249 -18.71 1.76 -0.44
C ASP A 249 -19.06 0.89 -1.67
N ILE A 250 -20.36 0.66 -1.90
CA ILE A 250 -20.84 -0.01 -3.12
C ILE A 250 -20.52 0.79 -4.38
N ASN A 251 -20.32 2.09 -4.24
CA ASN A 251 -19.95 2.98 -5.32
C ASN A 251 -18.44 2.93 -5.64
N ASP A 252 -17.60 2.38 -4.75
CA ASP A 252 -16.16 2.26 -4.98
C ASP A 252 -15.89 1.22 -6.08
N SER A 253 -15.44 1.69 -7.24
CA SER A 253 -15.38 0.89 -8.48
C SER A 253 -13.96 0.50 -8.88
N TYR A 254 -12.98 1.39 -8.65
CA TYR A 254 -11.60 1.15 -9.05
C TYR A 254 -10.63 1.58 -7.95
N LEU A 255 -9.57 0.79 -7.78
CA LEU A 255 -8.41 1.14 -6.96
C LEU A 255 -7.20 1.23 -7.89
N VAL A 256 -6.51 2.36 -7.85
CA VAL A 256 -5.28 2.58 -8.61
C VAL A 256 -4.14 2.78 -7.63
N ALA A 257 -3.13 1.91 -7.66
CA ALA A 257 -1.87 2.11 -6.96
C ALA A 257 -0.74 2.13 -7.98
N ALA A 258 0.04 3.20 -8.01
CA ALA A 258 1.12 3.36 -8.98
C ALA A 258 2.26 4.21 -8.42
N SER A 259 3.43 4.09 -9.04
CA SER A 259 4.58 4.94 -8.77
C SER A 259 4.37 6.36 -9.30
N ASP A 260 5.24 7.27 -8.86
CA ASP A 260 5.37 8.63 -9.36
C ASP A 260 5.50 8.70 -10.91
N GLY A 261 6.08 7.70 -11.57
CA GLY A 261 6.14 7.67 -13.04
C GLY A 261 4.78 7.73 -13.77
N VAL A 262 3.66 7.48 -13.08
CA VAL A 262 2.30 7.63 -13.62
C VAL A 262 1.68 8.99 -13.28
N PHE A 263 2.12 9.65 -12.20
CA PHE A 263 1.46 10.81 -11.58
C PHE A 263 2.26 12.11 -11.73
#